data_AF-A0A352XK42-F1
#
_entry.id   AF-A0A352XK42-F1
#
_cell.length_a   1.000
_cell.length_b   1.000
_cell.length_c   1.000
_cell.angle_alpha   90.00
_cell.angle_beta   90.00
_cell.angle_gamma   90.00
#
_symmetry.space_group_name_H-M   'P 1'
#
loop_
_entity.id
_entity.type
_entity.pdbx_description
1 polymer ?
#
loop_
_entity_poly.entity_id
_entity_poly.type
_entity_poly.pdbx_seq_one_letter_code
_entity_poly.pdbx_strand_id
1 'polypeptide(L)'
;MVAQKKHQIAFSAWGITPPFPDYYEFFHSKEAYEPGTKTPRSMTNNIFTYADPAVMDPLLEANRNATTEDEIQQTSYAIEEKIHNEALWSPGWKKDTYRSAHWRWIQWPDDFNVKISDEPEMSYVFWIDEDLKKETLKAMREQKSFPEVNRVYDKYRVKTGGEP
;
A
#
# COMPACT_ATOMS: atom_id res chain seq x y z
N MET A 1 -6.84 -11.66 -13.24
CA MET A 1 -6.62 -10.66 -12.17
C MET A 1 -7.81 -10.69 -11.22
N VAL A 2 -7.62 -10.44 -9.92
CA VAL A 2 -8.69 -10.47 -8.91
C VAL A 2 -9.87 -9.56 -9.29
N ALA A 3 -9.61 -8.41 -9.90
CA ALA A 3 -10.61 -7.45 -10.38
C ALA A 3 -11.58 -7.99 -11.46
N GLN A 4 -11.32 -9.17 -12.05
CA GLN A 4 -12.29 -9.83 -12.93
C GLN A 4 -13.46 -10.48 -12.15
N LYS A 5 -13.35 -10.63 -10.83
CA LYS A 5 -14.41 -11.15 -9.95
C LYS A 5 -14.87 -12.58 -10.29
N LYS A 6 -13.99 -13.36 -10.95
CA LYS A 6 -14.19 -14.79 -11.28
C LYS A 6 -13.52 -15.72 -10.26
N HIS A 7 -13.75 -15.47 -8.98
CA HIS A 7 -13.17 -16.23 -7.87
C HIS A 7 -14.17 -16.31 -6.71
N GLN A 8 -14.04 -17.33 -5.87
CA GLN A 8 -14.79 -17.43 -4.62
C GLN A 8 -14.02 -16.81 -3.46
N ILE A 9 -12.69 -16.98 -3.47
CA ILE A 9 -11.75 -16.46 -2.48
C ILE A 9 -10.50 -16.03 -3.24
N ALA A 10 -9.90 -14.92 -2.84
CA ALA A 10 -8.62 -14.46 -3.33
C ALA A 10 -7.74 -13.99 -2.17
N PHE A 11 -6.44 -14.29 -2.26
CA PHE A 11 -5.45 -13.67 -1.40
C PHE A 11 -4.88 -12.44 -2.12
N SER A 12 -5.14 -11.25 -1.59
CA SER A 12 -4.77 -9.98 -2.21
C SER A 12 -4.36 -8.97 -1.15
N ALA A 13 -3.65 -7.92 -1.59
CA ALA A 13 -3.22 -6.81 -0.77
C ALA A 13 -3.56 -5.51 -1.49
N TRP A 14 -3.73 -4.45 -0.71
CA TRP A 14 -4.13 -3.13 -1.20
C TRP A 14 -3.10 -2.11 -0.76
N GLY A 15 -2.81 -1.17 -1.64
CA GLY A 15 -2.10 0.05 -1.23
C GLY A 15 -3.04 0.88 -0.37
N ILE A 16 -2.49 1.48 0.68
CA ILE A 16 -3.16 2.55 1.43
C ILE A 16 -2.26 3.76 1.26
N THR A 17 -2.83 4.87 0.81
CA THR A 17 -2.11 6.14 0.71
C THR A 17 -2.23 6.86 2.06
N PRO A 18 -1.14 7.08 2.81
CA PRO A 18 -1.20 7.88 4.03
C PRO A 18 -1.61 9.34 3.72
N PRO A 19 -2.19 10.07 4.69
CA PRO A 19 -2.33 9.73 6.11
C PRO A 19 -3.61 8.97 6.47
N PHE A 20 -4.65 9.02 5.62
CA PHE A 20 -5.94 8.40 5.89
C PHE A 20 -6.30 7.39 4.79
N PRO A 21 -6.89 6.23 5.13
CA PRO A 21 -7.38 5.29 4.13
C PRO A 21 -8.50 5.89 3.28
N ASP A 22 -8.48 5.61 1.98
CA ASP A 22 -9.61 5.85 1.09
C ASP A 22 -10.42 4.55 0.96
N TYR A 23 -11.68 4.59 1.37
CA TYR A 23 -12.58 3.44 1.34
C TYR A 23 -13.47 3.40 0.09
N TYR A 24 -13.62 4.55 -0.58
CA TYR A 24 -14.70 4.75 -1.55
C TYR A 24 -14.60 3.76 -2.71
N GLU A 25 -13.42 3.65 -3.31
CA GLU A 25 -13.20 2.81 -4.48
C GLU A 25 -13.40 1.31 -4.22
N PHE A 26 -13.30 0.89 -2.95
CA PHE A 26 -13.37 -0.51 -2.53
C PHE A 26 -14.78 -0.94 -2.13
N PHE A 27 -15.60 -0.02 -1.60
CA PHE A 27 -16.86 -0.39 -0.96
C PHE A 27 -18.09 0.33 -1.52
N HIS A 28 -17.92 1.36 -2.35
CA HIS A 28 -19.07 2.08 -2.90
C HIS A 28 -19.85 1.22 -3.91
N SER A 29 -21.18 1.22 -3.81
CA SER A 29 -22.05 0.31 -4.59
C SER A 29 -21.96 0.54 -6.10
N LYS A 30 -21.64 1.77 -6.54
CA LYS A 30 -21.35 2.12 -7.95
C LYS A 30 -20.24 1.27 -8.58
N GLU A 31 -19.30 0.78 -7.77
CA GLU A 31 -18.18 -0.04 -8.25
C GLU A 31 -18.45 -1.55 -8.16
N ALA A 32 -19.59 -1.94 -7.59
CA ALA A 32 -19.96 -3.34 -7.40
C ALA A 32 -20.56 -3.96 -8.67
N TYR A 33 -21.58 -3.30 -9.25
CA TYR A 33 -22.41 -3.82 -10.34
C TYR A 33 -22.50 -2.85 -11.51
N GLU A 34 -22.73 -3.40 -12.72
CA GLU A 34 -23.04 -2.56 -13.88
C GLU A 34 -24.37 -1.81 -13.63
N PRO A 35 -24.48 -0.51 -14.03
CA PRO A 35 -25.64 0.32 -13.73
C PRO A 35 -26.98 -0.34 -14.08
N GLY A 36 -27.86 -0.46 -13.08
CA GLY A 36 -29.20 -1.03 -13.25
C GLY A 36 -29.24 -2.56 -13.37
N THR A 37 -28.13 -3.25 -13.11
CA THR A 37 -28.06 -4.72 -13.22
C THR A 37 -27.53 -5.37 -11.93
N LYS A 38 -27.52 -6.70 -11.90
CA LYS A 38 -26.81 -7.50 -10.89
C LYS A 38 -25.51 -8.12 -11.43
N THR A 39 -25.08 -7.69 -12.62
CA THR A 39 -23.84 -8.17 -13.22
C THR A 39 -22.66 -7.51 -12.51
N PRO A 40 -21.74 -8.27 -11.90
CA PRO A 40 -20.57 -7.68 -11.26
C PRO A 40 -19.76 -6.85 -12.24
N ARG A 41 -19.47 -5.60 -11.86
CA ARG A 41 -18.70 -4.67 -12.68
C ARG A 41 -17.24 -5.09 -12.68
N SER A 42 -16.71 -5.48 -13.84
CA SER A 42 -15.33 -5.96 -13.91
C SER A 42 -14.32 -4.80 -13.89
N MET A 43 -13.10 -5.07 -13.43
CA MET A 43 -11.98 -4.12 -13.44
C MET A 43 -12.18 -2.87 -12.57
N THR A 44 -12.96 -3.00 -11.49
CA THR A 44 -13.08 -1.99 -10.43
C THR A 44 -12.35 -2.45 -9.17
N ASN A 45 -12.06 -1.51 -8.27
CA ASN A 45 -11.41 -1.79 -6.99
C ASN A 45 -12.35 -2.42 -5.97
N ASN A 46 -13.67 -2.41 -6.15
CA ASN A 46 -14.60 -3.18 -5.32
C ASN A 46 -14.58 -4.68 -5.69
N ILE A 47 -13.52 -5.40 -5.30
CA ILE A 47 -13.34 -6.83 -5.63
C ILE A 47 -14.32 -7.73 -4.86
N PHE A 48 -14.90 -7.24 -3.76
CA PHE A 48 -15.88 -7.94 -2.95
C PHE A 48 -17.24 -8.05 -3.63
N THR A 49 -17.49 -7.23 -4.67
CA THR A 49 -18.83 -7.08 -5.27
C THR A 49 -19.84 -6.65 -4.21
N TYR A 50 -19.38 -5.85 -3.25
CA TYR A 50 -20.14 -5.40 -2.11
C TYR A 50 -20.98 -4.17 -2.47
N ALA A 51 -22.24 -4.14 -2.04
CA ALA A 51 -23.10 -2.98 -2.25
C ALA A 51 -24.06 -2.82 -1.06
N ASP A 52 -24.04 -1.65 -0.45
CA ASP A 52 -25.05 -1.19 0.51
C ASP A 52 -25.32 0.31 0.29
N PRO A 53 -26.19 0.65 -0.67
CA PRO A 53 -26.54 2.03 -0.96
C PRO A 53 -27.26 2.74 0.18
N ALA A 54 -27.84 1.99 1.13
CA ALA A 54 -28.66 2.55 2.19
C ALA A 54 -27.81 3.05 3.37
N VAL A 55 -26.71 2.36 3.66
CA VAL A 55 -25.86 2.66 4.83
C VAL A 55 -24.41 2.92 4.46
N MET A 56 -23.78 2.08 3.64
CA MET A 56 -22.36 2.25 3.31
C MET A 56 -22.11 3.45 2.40
N ASP A 57 -22.86 3.58 1.31
CA ASP A 57 -22.63 4.66 0.33
C ASP A 57 -22.68 6.06 0.99
N PRO A 58 -23.67 6.41 1.85
CA PRO A 58 -23.68 7.69 2.56
C PRO A 58 -22.47 7.91 3.48
N LEU A 59 -21.99 6.86 4.15
CA LEU A 59 -20.80 6.95 5.01
C LEU A 59 -19.53 7.20 4.21
N LEU A 60 -19.39 6.52 3.06
CA LEU A 60 -18.26 6.71 2.15
C LEU A 60 -18.26 8.11 1.54
N GLU A 61 -19.42 8.63 1.13
CA GLU A 61 -19.55 10.00 0.63
C GLU A 61 -19.24 11.02 1.74
N ALA A 62 -19.69 10.79 2.98
CA ALA A 62 -19.37 11.66 4.11
C ALA A 62 -17.86 11.66 4.42
N ASN A 63 -17.22 10.50 4.44
CA ASN A 63 -15.77 10.37 4.67
C ASN A 63 -14.96 11.07 3.57
N ARG A 64 -15.34 10.86 2.30
CA ARG A 64 -14.65 11.46 1.15
C ARG A 64 -14.78 12.97 1.08
N ASN A 65 -15.91 13.52 1.54
CA ASN A 65 -16.18 14.96 1.54
C ASN A 65 -15.86 15.65 2.88
N ALA A 66 -15.32 14.91 3.86
CA ALA A 66 -14.96 15.45 5.17
C ALA A 66 -13.88 16.54 5.03
N THR A 67 -13.97 17.55 5.89
CA THR A 67 -13.05 18.71 5.86
C THR A 67 -12.24 18.87 7.15
N THR A 68 -12.50 18.01 8.14
CA THR A 68 -11.81 17.98 9.43
C THR A 68 -11.33 16.57 9.76
N GLU A 69 -10.26 16.46 10.55
CA GLU A 69 -9.74 15.17 11.01
C GLU A 69 -10.75 14.41 11.87
N ASP A 70 -11.52 15.12 12.70
CA ASP A 70 -12.58 14.51 13.53
C ASP A 70 -13.67 13.85 12.68
N GLU A 71 -14.12 14.51 11.60
CA GLU A 71 -15.08 13.94 10.65
C GLU A 71 -14.51 12.71 9.94
N ILE A 72 -13.26 12.76 9.49
CA ILE A 72 -12.57 11.63 8.86
C ILE A 72 -12.49 10.46 9.84
N GLN A 73 -12.11 10.71 11.09
CA GLN A 73 -11.98 9.67 12.12
C GLN A 73 -13.32 9.01 12.42
N GLN A 74 -14.36 9.79 12.71
CA GLN A 74 -15.68 9.28 13.06
C GLN A 74 -16.29 8.45 11.92
N THR A 75 -16.19 8.94 10.70
CA THR A 75 -16.70 8.22 9.52
C THR A 75 -15.85 6.98 9.23
N SER A 76 -14.53 7.04 9.38
CA SER A 76 -13.64 5.87 9.23
C SER A 76 -14.00 4.76 10.20
N TYR A 77 -14.22 5.08 11.49
CA TYR A 77 -14.63 4.09 12.48
C TYR A 77 -15.96 3.43 12.16
N ALA A 78 -16.95 4.21 11.70
CA ALA A 78 -18.23 3.66 11.29
C ALA A 78 -18.12 2.73 10.06
N ILE A 79 -17.27 3.09 9.09
CA ILE A 79 -17.00 2.26 7.91
C ILE A 79 -16.28 0.97 8.31
N GLU A 80 -15.23 1.07 9.13
CA GLU A 80 -14.44 -0.07 9.60
C GLU A 80 -15.27 -1.04 10.46
N GLU A 81 -16.12 -0.54 11.36
CA GLU A 81 -17.05 -1.35 12.14
C GLU A 81 -18.00 -2.13 11.23
N LYS A 82 -18.52 -1.49 10.18
CA LYS A 82 -19.39 -2.15 9.21
C LYS A 82 -18.67 -3.22 8.40
N ILE A 83 -17.47 -2.91 7.89
CA ILE A 83 -16.62 -3.89 7.18
C ILE A 83 -16.33 -5.10 8.08
N HIS A 84 -16.02 -4.86 9.35
CA HIS A 84 -15.78 -5.90 10.35
C HIS A 84 -17.02 -6.78 10.55
N ASN A 85 -18.19 -6.17 10.78
CA ASN A 85 -19.43 -6.88 11.06
C ASN A 85 -19.93 -7.71 9.87
N GLU A 86 -19.64 -7.28 8.65
CA GLU A 86 -20.00 -8.00 7.43
C GLU A 86 -18.97 -9.05 7.00
N ALA A 87 -17.81 -9.08 7.66
CA ALA A 87 -16.73 -10.02 7.38
C ALA A 87 -16.30 -10.03 5.90
N LEU A 88 -16.20 -8.84 5.28
CA LEU A 88 -15.85 -8.71 3.85
C LEU A 88 -14.45 -9.25 3.53
N TRP A 89 -13.54 -9.21 4.50
CA TRP A 89 -12.19 -9.76 4.37
C TRP A 89 -11.63 -10.26 5.70
N SER A 90 -10.66 -11.18 5.61
CA SER A 90 -9.88 -11.64 6.76
C SER A 90 -8.47 -11.04 6.68
N PRO A 91 -8.03 -10.24 7.67
CA PRO A 91 -6.69 -9.69 7.69
C PRO A 91 -5.61 -10.78 7.62
N GLY A 92 -4.64 -10.59 6.72
CA GLY A 92 -3.44 -11.42 6.62
C GLY A 92 -2.32 -10.85 7.47
N TRP A 93 -1.40 -10.12 6.83
CA TRP A 93 -0.31 -9.41 7.51
C TRP A 93 -0.10 -8.02 6.91
N LYS A 94 0.57 -7.16 7.68
CA LYS A 94 1.07 -5.87 7.22
C LYS A 94 2.56 -5.99 6.91
N LYS A 95 3.01 -5.39 5.81
CA LYS A 95 4.43 -5.20 5.53
C LYS A 95 4.94 -4.01 6.37
N ASP A 96 5.77 -4.27 7.37
CA ASP A 96 6.34 -3.27 8.27
C ASP A 96 7.76 -2.82 7.87
N THR A 97 8.39 -3.59 6.97
CA THR A 97 9.76 -3.42 6.50
C THR A 97 9.87 -3.89 5.05
N TYR A 98 10.81 -3.32 4.31
CA TYR A 98 11.21 -3.84 3.00
C TYR A 98 12.68 -4.21 2.99
N ARG A 99 13.01 -5.25 2.21
CA ARG A 99 14.38 -5.65 1.92
C ARG A 99 14.64 -5.34 0.45
N SER A 100 15.72 -4.62 0.16
CA SER A 100 16.11 -4.29 -1.20
C SER A 100 17.54 -4.74 -1.47
N ALA A 101 17.78 -5.13 -2.71
CA ALA A 101 19.11 -5.37 -3.26
C ALA A 101 19.27 -4.43 -4.45
N HIS A 102 20.35 -3.67 -4.48
CA HIS A 102 20.61 -2.70 -5.52
C HIS A 102 22.06 -2.82 -6.01
N TRP A 103 22.31 -2.32 -7.22
CA TRP A 103 23.67 -2.23 -7.75
C TRP A 103 24.53 -1.34 -6.85
N ARG A 104 25.83 -1.65 -6.77
CA ARG A 104 26.81 -0.84 -6.00
C ARG A 104 26.80 0.63 -6.40
N TRP A 105 26.45 0.96 -7.65
CA TRP A 105 26.38 2.35 -8.12
C TRP A 105 25.03 3.02 -7.90
N ILE A 106 24.02 2.30 -7.39
CA ILE A 106 22.80 2.93 -6.88
C ILE A 106 23.10 3.32 -5.45
N GLN A 107 23.10 4.62 -5.17
CA GLN A 107 23.41 5.19 -3.86
C GLN A 107 22.15 5.79 -3.26
N TRP A 108 22.17 5.86 -1.93
CA TRP A 108 21.07 6.31 -1.08
C TRP A 108 21.62 7.30 -0.05
N PRO A 109 20.78 8.17 0.54
CA PRO A 109 21.16 8.95 1.72
C PRO A 109 21.76 8.07 2.83
N ASP A 110 22.55 8.67 3.72
CA ASP A 110 23.22 7.92 4.81
C ASP A 110 22.23 7.19 5.72
N ASP A 111 21.01 7.71 5.88
CA ASP A 111 19.90 7.10 6.61
C ASP A 111 18.91 6.34 5.71
N PHE A 112 19.34 6.05 4.48
CA PHE A 112 18.68 5.26 3.43
C PHE A 112 17.43 5.88 2.80
N ASN A 113 16.37 6.14 3.57
CA ASN A 113 15.10 6.58 2.99
C ASN A 113 14.29 7.51 3.91
N VAL A 114 13.15 7.96 3.43
CA VAL A 114 12.18 8.78 4.19
C VAL A 114 11.39 7.96 5.20
N LYS A 115 10.72 8.64 6.15
CA LYS A 115 9.92 8.02 7.21
C LYS A 115 8.71 7.22 6.70
N ILE A 116 8.08 7.67 5.60
CA ILE A 116 6.85 7.09 5.05
C ILE A 116 7.14 6.64 3.62
N SER A 117 7.28 5.33 3.42
CA SER A 117 7.52 4.71 2.11
C SER A 117 7.07 3.24 2.16
N ASP A 118 6.47 2.74 1.09
CA ASP A 118 6.07 1.33 0.92
C ASP A 118 7.07 0.50 0.09
N GLU A 119 7.83 1.19 -0.76
CA GLU A 119 8.91 0.71 -1.59
C GLU A 119 10.13 1.65 -1.48
N PRO A 120 11.38 1.12 -1.60
CA PRO A 120 12.59 1.95 -1.49
C PRO A 120 12.58 3.13 -2.47
N GLU A 121 12.09 2.91 -3.69
CA GLU A 121 12.19 3.86 -4.78
C GLU A 121 11.09 4.94 -4.74
N MET A 122 10.05 4.78 -3.90
CA MET A 122 8.85 5.63 -3.88
C MET A 122 9.15 7.13 -3.79
N SER A 123 10.13 7.51 -2.97
CA SER A 123 10.46 8.93 -2.75
C SER A 123 11.57 9.45 -3.66
N TYR A 124 12.09 8.63 -4.58
CA TYR A 124 13.13 9.02 -5.55
C TYR A 124 14.37 9.68 -4.92
N VAL A 125 14.72 9.32 -3.68
CA VAL A 125 15.88 9.89 -2.97
C VAL A 125 17.20 9.22 -3.35
N PHE A 126 17.16 8.15 -4.14
CA PHE A 126 18.34 7.46 -4.65
C PHE A 126 18.94 8.17 -5.87
N TRP A 127 20.21 7.91 -6.14
CA TRP A 127 20.89 8.40 -7.34
C TRP A 127 21.85 7.35 -7.91
N ILE A 128 22.30 7.59 -9.13
CA ILE A 128 23.36 6.80 -9.76
C ILE A 128 24.69 7.53 -9.56
N ASP A 129 25.62 6.86 -8.90
CA ASP A 129 27.00 7.29 -8.83
C ASP A 129 27.77 6.75 -10.04
N GLU A 130 28.07 7.65 -10.99
CA GLU A 130 28.71 7.30 -12.25
C GLU A 130 30.16 6.81 -12.08
N ASP A 131 30.86 7.23 -11.03
CA ASP A 131 32.23 6.78 -10.78
C ASP A 131 32.24 5.37 -10.20
N LEU A 132 31.37 5.08 -9.23
CA LEU A 132 31.16 3.72 -8.73
C LEU A 132 30.66 2.78 -9.84
N LYS A 133 29.85 3.28 -10.78
CA LYS A 133 29.38 2.50 -11.93
C LYS A 133 30.54 2.10 -12.83
N LYS A 134 31.40 3.05 -13.22
CA LYS A 134 32.59 2.79 -14.03
C LYS A 134 33.54 1.82 -13.34
N GLU A 135 33.81 2.01 -12.05
CA GLU A 135 34.64 1.13 -11.25
C GLU A 135 34.10 -0.30 -11.22
N THR A 136 32.80 -0.44 -10.93
CA THR A 136 32.16 -1.76 -10.82
C THR A 136 32.15 -2.49 -12.16
N LEU A 137 31.83 -1.80 -13.26
CA LEU A 137 31.86 -2.39 -14.59
C LEU A 137 33.28 -2.80 -15.03
N LYS A 138 34.31 -2.04 -14.62
CA LYS A 138 35.72 -2.41 -14.85
C LYS A 138 36.08 -3.68 -14.07
N ALA A 139 35.74 -3.74 -12.78
CA ALA A 139 36.01 -4.91 -11.94
C ALA A 139 35.34 -6.18 -12.49
N MET A 140 34.09 -6.08 -12.97
CA MET A 140 33.40 -7.20 -13.63
C MET A 140 34.14 -7.71 -14.87
N ARG A 141 34.64 -6.81 -15.74
CA ARG A 141 35.45 -7.19 -16.91
C ARG A 141 36.77 -7.86 -16.52
N GLU A 142 37.35 -7.43 -15.41
CA GLU A 142 38.59 -7.99 -14.86
C GLU A 142 38.36 -9.23 -13.97
N GLN A 143 37.12 -9.74 -13.88
CA GLN A 143 36.74 -10.86 -13.02
C GLN A 143 37.11 -10.65 -11.54
N LYS A 144 37.08 -9.40 -11.09
CA LYS A 144 37.29 -9.02 -9.68
C LYS A 144 35.94 -8.83 -8.99
N SER A 145 35.84 -9.34 -7.76
CA SER A 145 34.66 -9.21 -6.90
C SER A 145 34.89 -8.21 -5.78
N PHE A 146 33.81 -7.55 -5.35
CA PHE A 146 33.78 -6.77 -4.11
C PHE A 146 33.23 -7.63 -2.97
N PRO A 147 33.57 -7.35 -1.70
CA PRO A 147 32.96 -8.03 -0.56
C PRO A 147 31.44 -7.76 -0.50
N GLU A 148 30.71 -8.71 0.11
CA GLU A 148 29.30 -8.54 0.39
C GLU A 148 29.07 -7.37 1.37
N VAL A 149 28.05 -6.56 1.09
CA VAL A 149 27.63 -5.46 1.96
C VAL A 149 26.18 -5.70 2.35
N ASN A 150 25.94 -5.82 3.65
CA ASN A 150 24.60 -5.91 4.23
C ASN A 150 24.43 -4.73 5.21
N ARG A 151 23.37 -3.93 5.03
CA ARG A 151 23.08 -2.76 5.87
C ARG A 151 21.67 -2.89 6.43
N VAL A 152 21.52 -2.52 7.70
CA VAL A 152 20.23 -2.46 8.38
C VAL A 152 20.01 -1.02 8.83
N TYR A 153 18.88 -0.46 8.40
CA TYR A 153 18.45 0.89 8.76
C TYR A 153 17.16 0.77 9.58
N ASP A 154 17.19 1.18 10.85
CA ASP A 154 16.06 1.04 11.79
C ASP A 154 15.63 2.38 12.42
N LYS A 155 16.11 3.50 11.88
CA LYS A 155 15.82 4.87 12.35
C LYS A 155 14.33 5.15 12.59
N TYR A 156 13.46 4.66 11.70
CA TYR A 156 12.00 4.88 11.76
C TYR A 156 11.23 3.68 12.31
N ARG A 157 11.92 2.61 12.75
CA ARG A 157 11.27 1.43 13.30
C ARG A 157 10.51 1.81 14.56
N VAL A 158 9.20 1.58 14.57
CA VAL A 158 8.38 1.73 15.78
C VAL A 158 8.84 0.68 16.79
N LYS A 159 9.33 1.14 17.95
CA LYS A 159 9.69 0.26 19.07
C LYS A 159 8.40 -0.08 19.81
N THR A 160 7.93 -1.31 19.67
CA THR A 160 6.77 -1.79 20.43
C THR A 160 7.11 -1.83 21.93
N GLY A 161 6.49 -0.93 22.69
CA GLY A 161 6.67 -0.75 24.13
C GLY A 161 5.90 0.44 24.74
N GLY A 162 5.08 1.15 23.96
CA GLY A 162 4.07 2.08 24.49
C GLY A 162 2.69 1.51 24.21
N GLU A 163 1.86 1.43 25.25
CA GLU A 163 0.47 0.94 25.26
C GLU A 163 -0.44 1.65 24.24
N PRO A 164 -1.57 1.02 23.87
CA PRO A 164 -2.51 1.51 22.84
C PRO A 164 -3.05 2.92 23.07
#